data_AF-A0A6A6LDN6-F1
#
_entry.id   AF-A0A6A6LDN6-F1
#
_cell.length_a   1.000
_cell.length_b   1.000
_cell.length_c   1.000
_cell.angle_alpha   90.00
_cell.angle_beta   90.00
_cell.angle_gamma   90.00
#
_symmetry.space_group_name_H-M   'P 1'
#
loop_
_entity.id
_entity.type
_entity.pdbx_description
1 polymer ?
#
loop_
_entity_poly.entity_id
_entity_poly.type
_entity_poly.pdbx_seq_one_letter_code
_entity_poly.pdbx_strand_id
1 'polypeptide(L)'
;MHRSGAAMAWNVFKFCTALRGLGSIMILLVLGVVGVTYYAVVLTNYGPALYDSGLDSVTALALLIPFHCLLVMLLWSYFSVVLTDPGSVPSNWRPAVEEERGEAYPLNASDFNGLPANPSNQRIRYCRKCNQLKPPRCHHCSVFLNLAFAFSVLGFLVMHISLVSVNTTTIEAYEKKTTPKWRYDLGRRKNFEQVFGADKRYWFIPAYSEEDLRRMPELQGLEYPSKPELDSQEF
;
A
#
# COMPACT_ATOMS: atom_id res chain seq x y z
N MET A 1 12.40 -45.98 20.80
CA MET A 1 11.50 -45.83 19.63
C MET A 1 11.39 -44.36 19.26
N HIS A 2 12.31 -43.84 18.44
CA HIS A 2 12.19 -42.51 17.84
C HIS A 2 11.32 -42.63 16.58
N ARG A 3 10.14 -42.03 16.61
CA ARG A 3 9.25 -41.96 15.46
C ARG A 3 9.70 -40.78 14.59
N SER A 4 10.60 -41.03 13.64
CA SER A 4 10.93 -40.08 12.57
C SER A 4 9.72 -39.93 11.66
N GLY A 5 8.84 -38.99 12.00
CA GLY A 5 7.87 -38.45 11.06
C GLY A 5 8.61 -37.51 10.11
N ALA A 6 8.97 -38.00 8.93
CA ALA A 6 9.32 -37.13 7.81
C ALA A 6 8.06 -36.34 7.43
N ALA A 7 7.83 -35.22 8.11
CA ALA A 7 6.94 -34.19 7.62
C ALA A 7 7.59 -33.64 6.36
N MET A 8 7.13 -34.11 5.20
CA MET A 8 7.34 -33.46 3.92
C MET A 8 6.86 -32.02 4.11
N ALA A 9 7.77 -31.11 4.42
CA ALA A 9 7.57 -29.69 4.33
C ALA A 9 7.31 -29.43 2.85
N TRP A 10 6.05 -29.52 2.43
CA TRP A 10 5.61 -29.04 1.15
C TRP A 10 6.04 -27.59 1.10
N ASN A 11 7.08 -27.32 0.30
CA ASN A 11 7.62 -26.00 0.11
C ASN A 11 6.48 -25.08 -0.31
N VAL A 12 5.96 -24.30 0.63
CA VAL A 12 4.98 -23.23 0.37
C VAL A 12 5.52 -22.27 -0.70
N PHE A 13 6.85 -22.22 -0.87
CA PHE A 13 7.56 -21.54 -1.95
C PHE A 13 7.24 -22.05 -3.36
N LYS A 14 6.89 -23.34 -3.58
CA LYS A 14 6.43 -23.81 -4.90
C LYS A 14 5.05 -23.25 -5.28
N PHE A 15 4.19 -22.99 -4.28
CA PHE A 15 2.87 -22.40 -4.49
C PHE A 15 2.94 -20.90 -4.82
N CYS A 16 3.97 -20.18 -4.34
CA CYS A 16 4.22 -18.78 -4.66
C CYS A 16 4.48 -18.51 -6.16
N THR A 17 4.98 -19.48 -6.93
CA THR A 17 5.22 -19.29 -8.38
C THR A 17 3.91 -19.31 -9.17
N ALA A 18 2.97 -20.20 -8.81
CA ALA A 18 1.63 -20.24 -9.40
C ALA A 18 0.79 -19.01 -8.98
N LEU A 19 0.93 -18.53 -7.74
CA LEU A 19 0.27 -17.29 -7.28
C LEU A 19 0.87 -16.01 -7.90
N ARG A 20 2.18 -15.98 -8.21
CA ARG A 20 2.77 -14.92 -9.06
C ARG A 20 2.13 -14.91 -10.45
N GLY A 21 1.80 -16.09 -10.99
CA GLY A 21 1.02 -16.23 -12.22
C GLY A 21 -0.37 -15.60 -12.13
N LEU A 22 -1.10 -15.79 -11.02
CA LEU A 22 -2.44 -15.20 -10.84
C LEU A 22 -2.41 -13.66 -10.73
N GLY A 23 -1.40 -13.09 -10.07
CA GLY A 23 -1.19 -11.63 -10.08
C GLY A 23 -0.92 -11.10 -11.50
N SER A 24 -0.14 -11.85 -12.28
CA SER A 24 0.13 -11.55 -13.70
C SER A 24 -1.14 -11.60 -14.56
N ILE A 25 -2.09 -12.51 -14.27
CA ILE A 25 -3.37 -12.57 -14.99
C ILE A 25 -4.18 -11.27 -14.80
N MET A 26 -4.25 -10.74 -13.58
CA MET A 26 -4.97 -9.48 -13.34
C MET A 26 -4.30 -8.32 -14.09
N ILE A 27 -2.96 -8.32 -14.18
CA ILE A 27 -2.20 -7.33 -14.94
C ILE A 27 -2.53 -7.42 -16.43
N LEU A 28 -2.47 -8.63 -17.00
CA LEU A 28 -2.81 -8.86 -18.41
C LEU A 28 -4.27 -8.50 -18.72
N LEU A 29 -5.20 -8.74 -17.79
CA LEU A 29 -6.60 -8.36 -17.95
C LEU A 29 -6.76 -6.84 -18.03
N VAL A 30 -6.13 -6.08 -17.12
CA VAL A 30 -6.18 -4.62 -17.14
C VAL A 30 -5.57 -4.07 -18.43
N LEU A 31 -4.39 -4.56 -18.82
CA LEU A 31 -3.74 -4.17 -20.07
C LEU A 31 -4.57 -4.54 -21.30
N GLY A 32 -5.24 -5.70 -21.29
CA GLY A 32 -6.15 -6.13 -22.35
C GLY A 32 -7.35 -5.21 -22.50
N VAL A 33 -8.01 -4.84 -21.39
CA VAL A 33 -9.13 -3.88 -21.41
C VAL A 33 -8.66 -2.52 -21.94
N VAL A 34 -7.54 -2.00 -21.46
CA VAL A 34 -6.96 -0.73 -21.94
C VAL A 34 -6.59 -0.81 -23.42
N GLY A 35 -6.02 -1.92 -23.88
CA GLY A 35 -5.65 -2.12 -25.28
C GLY A 35 -6.87 -2.18 -26.21
N VAL A 36 -7.93 -2.91 -25.83
CA VAL A 36 -9.16 -3.00 -26.61
C VAL A 36 -9.88 -1.65 -26.66
N THR A 37 -9.96 -0.92 -25.55
CA THR A 37 -10.58 0.42 -25.54
C THR A 37 -9.77 1.43 -26.36
N TYR A 38 -8.43 1.38 -26.29
CA TYR A 38 -7.56 2.18 -27.14
C TYR A 38 -7.80 1.90 -28.62
N TYR A 39 -7.80 0.63 -29.02
CA TYR A 39 -8.07 0.22 -30.39
C TYR A 39 -9.44 0.76 -30.87
N ALA A 40 -10.48 0.59 -30.06
CA ALA A 40 -11.82 1.04 -30.40
C ALA A 40 -11.89 2.58 -30.53
N VAL A 41 -11.40 3.33 -29.55
CA VAL A 41 -11.52 4.79 -29.53
C VAL A 41 -10.59 5.43 -30.57
N VAL A 42 -9.32 5.05 -30.59
CA VAL A 42 -8.30 5.73 -31.40
C VAL A 42 -8.27 5.23 -32.83
N LEU A 43 -8.24 3.91 -33.05
CA LEU A 43 -8.04 3.39 -34.40
C LEU A 43 -9.34 3.27 -35.18
N THR A 44 -10.45 2.87 -34.54
CA THR A 44 -11.70 2.65 -35.27
C THR A 44 -12.63 3.86 -35.31
N ASN A 45 -12.72 4.65 -34.23
CA ASN A 45 -13.67 5.77 -34.17
C ASN A 45 -13.04 7.09 -34.63
N TYR A 46 -12.00 7.57 -33.95
CA TYR A 46 -11.45 8.91 -34.21
C TYR A 46 -10.27 8.94 -35.17
N GLY A 47 -9.61 7.81 -35.39
CA GLY A 47 -8.48 7.68 -36.32
C GLY A 47 -8.86 8.01 -37.77
N PRO A 48 -9.95 7.45 -38.33
CA PRO A 48 -10.41 7.79 -39.67
C PRO A 48 -10.78 9.27 -39.81
N ALA A 49 -11.42 9.85 -38.79
CA ALA A 49 -11.83 11.26 -38.75
C ALA A 49 -10.65 12.25 -38.79
N LEU A 50 -9.41 11.80 -38.54
CA LEU A 50 -8.20 12.63 -38.71
C LEU A 50 -7.75 12.75 -40.18
N TYR A 51 -8.13 11.81 -41.04
CA TYR A 51 -7.78 11.85 -42.46
C TYR A 51 -8.75 12.71 -43.27
N ASP A 52 -9.95 12.91 -42.75
CA ASP A 52 -10.90 13.87 -43.30
C ASP A 52 -10.44 15.30 -43.00
N SER A 53 -10.74 16.25 -43.89
CA SER A 53 -10.44 17.67 -43.66
C SER A 53 -11.71 18.39 -43.20
N GLY A 54 -11.64 19.15 -42.10
CA GLY A 54 -12.77 19.93 -41.60
C GLY A 54 -12.98 19.82 -40.09
N LEU A 55 -14.21 20.08 -39.64
CA LEU A 55 -14.57 20.08 -38.21
C LEU A 55 -14.38 18.72 -37.53
N ASP A 56 -14.51 17.62 -38.28
CA ASP A 56 -14.32 16.27 -37.75
C ASP A 56 -12.87 16.01 -37.34
N SER A 57 -11.90 16.48 -38.13
CA SER A 57 -10.47 16.39 -37.78
C SER A 57 -10.11 17.22 -36.55
N VAL A 58 -10.68 18.42 -36.42
CA VAL A 58 -10.48 19.29 -35.25
C VAL A 58 -11.10 18.65 -34.01
N THR A 59 -12.30 18.10 -34.13
CA THR A 59 -12.99 17.40 -33.04
C THR A 59 -12.25 16.13 -32.63
N ALA A 60 -11.76 15.35 -33.60
CA ALA A 60 -10.94 14.17 -33.35
C ALA A 60 -9.65 14.55 -32.61
N LEU A 61 -8.94 15.60 -33.02
CA LEU A 61 -7.76 16.10 -32.29
C LEU A 61 -8.11 16.56 -30.88
N ALA A 62 -9.19 17.32 -30.72
CA ALA A 62 -9.63 17.84 -29.43
C ALA A 62 -10.00 16.73 -28.42
N LEU A 63 -10.39 15.55 -28.89
CA LEU A 63 -10.67 14.38 -28.05
C LEU A 63 -9.46 13.46 -27.90
N LEU A 64 -8.70 13.23 -28.97
CA LEU A 64 -7.55 12.32 -28.96
C LEU A 64 -6.38 12.86 -28.14
N ILE A 65 -6.10 14.16 -28.18
CA ILE A 65 -5.01 14.76 -27.38
C ILE A 65 -5.23 14.53 -25.87
N PRO A 66 -6.36 14.95 -25.26
CA PRO A 66 -6.58 14.70 -23.83
C PRO A 66 -6.71 13.21 -23.53
N PHE A 67 -7.29 12.40 -24.42
CA PHE A 67 -7.34 10.95 -24.27
C PHE A 67 -5.95 10.33 -24.13
N HIS A 68 -4.99 10.69 -24.99
CA HIS A 68 -3.62 10.18 -24.91
C HIS A 68 -2.89 10.69 -23.66
N CYS A 69 -3.08 11.95 -23.29
CA CYS A 69 -2.51 12.49 -22.04
C CYS A 69 -3.00 11.68 -20.82
N LEU A 70 -4.31 11.42 -20.74
CA LEU A 70 -4.91 10.63 -19.66
C LEU A 70 -4.46 9.16 -19.72
N LEU A 71 -4.32 8.57 -20.91
CA LEU A 71 -3.83 7.21 -21.09
C LEU A 71 -2.39 7.05 -20.60
N VAL A 72 -1.51 7.99 -20.95
CA VAL A 72 -0.12 8.01 -20.47
C VAL A 72 -0.09 8.10 -18.95
N MET A 73 -0.89 9.00 -18.36
CA MET A 73 -0.99 9.13 -16.90
C MET A 73 -1.55 7.88 -16.22
N LEU A 74 -2.56 7.23 -16.82
CA LEU A 74 -3.13 5.98 -16.33
C LEU A 74 -2.07 4.87 -16.32
N LEU A 75 -1.39 4.67 -17.45
CA LEU A 75 -0.37 3.63 -17.59
C LEU A 75 0.82 3.89 -16.67
N TRP A 76 1.29 5.14 -16.58
CA TRP A 76 2.36 5.50 -15.64
C TRP A 76 1.96 5.18 -14.20
N SER A 77 0.81 5.70 -13.75
CA SER A 77 0.33 5.45 -12.37
C SER A 77 0.17 3.95 -12.09
N TYR A 78 -0.37 3.21 -13.06
CA TYR A 78 -0.57 1.77 -12.96
C TYR A 78 0.76 1.02 -12.81
N PHE A 79 1.73 1.30 -13.68
CA PHE A 79 3.04 0.65 -13.62
C PHE A 79 3.85 1.06 -12.41
N SER A 80 3.74 2.32 -11.94
CA SER A 80 4.34 2.70 -10.65
C SER A 80 3.82 1.80 -9.53
N VAL A 81 2.50 1.57 -9.43
CA VAL A 81 1.95 0.68 -8.38
C VAL A 81 2.36 -0.79 -8.57
N VAL A 82 2.36 -1.29 -9.81
CA VAL A 82 2.69 -2.70 -10.10
C VAL A 82 4.17 -3.02 -9.91
N LEU A 83 5.05 -2.06 -10.19
CA LEU A 83 6.51 -2.25 -10.19
C LEU A 83 7.20 -1.72 -8.92
N THR A 84 6.55 -0.86 -8.14
CA THR A 84 7.09 -0.41 -6.85
C THR A 84 7.13 -1.58 -5.88
N ASP A 85 8.33 -1.88 -5.37
CA ASP A 85 8.52 -2.87 -4.32
C ASP A 85 7.72 -2.43 -3.06
N PRO A 86 6.94 -3.32 -2.44
CA PRO A 86 6.14 -2.98 -1.25
C PRO A 86 6.98 -2.66 -0.01
N GLY A 87 8.31 -2.72 -0.11
CA GLY A 87 9.25 -2.54 0.98
C GLY A 87 9.49 -3.85 1.72
N SER A 88 10.65 -3.96 2.33
CA SER A 88 10.99 -5.06 3.24
C SER A 88 11.58 -4.51 4.52
N VAL A 89 11.39 -5.24 5.62
CA VAL A 89 11.98 -4.88 6.91
C VAL A 89 13.50 -5.05 6.79
N PRO A 90 14.30 -4.00 7.10
CA PRO A 90 15.76 -4.12 7.10
C PRO A 90 16.23 -5.21 8.07
N SER A 91 17.26 -5.98 7.69
CA SER A 91 17.75 -7.11 8.48
C SER A 91 18.32 -6.73 9.85
N ASN A 92 18.68 -5.45 10.03
CA ASN A 92 19.19 -4.87 11.27
C ASN A 92 18.13 -4.08 12.05
N TRP A 93 16.86 -4.11 11.66
CA TRP A 93 15.81 -3.42 12.42
C TRP A 93 15.65 -4.05 13.80
N ARG A 94 15.72 -3.21 14.84
CA ARG A 94 15.53 -3.61 16.23
C ARG A 94 14.61 -2.61 16.93
N PRO A 95 13.75 -3.07 17.86
CA PRO A 95 12.90 -2.16 18.62
C PRO A 95 13.76 -1.30 19.56
N ALA A 96 13.42 -0.02 19.70
CA ALA A 96 14.15 0.97 20.52
C ALA A 96 14.23 0.64 22.03
N VAL A 97 13.60 -0.44 22.48
CA VAL A 97 13.56 -0.87 23.90
C VAL A 97 14.82 -1.67 24.30
N GLU A 98 15.72 -1.97 23.35
CA GLU A 98 16.92 -2.78 23.65
C GLU A 98 17.97 -2.09 24.54
N GLU A 99 17.99 -0.75 24.67
CA GLU A 99 19.12 -0.08 25.33
C GLU A 99 19.00 0.07 26.86
N GLU A 100 17.80 -0.02 27.45
CA GLU A 100 17.62 0.16 28.91
C GLU A 100 17.46 -1.14 29.73
N ARG A 101 17.38 -2.31 29.09
CA ARG A 101 17.19 -3.57 29.83
C ARG A 101 18.04 -4.68 29.23
N GLY A 102 19.30 -4.77 29.68
CA GLY A 102 20.29 -5.77 29.27
C GLY A 102 19.92 -7.22 29.65
N GLU A 103 18.79 -7.71 29.16
CA GLU A 103 18.27 -9.06 29.39
C GLU A 103 18.10 -9.73 28.01
N ALA A 104 18.92 -10.74 27.74
CA ALA A 104 18.83 -11.55 26.54
C ALA A 104 17.45 -12.24 26.47
N TYR A 105 16.58 -11.78 25.57
CA TYR A 105 15.26 -12.39 25.38
C TYR A 105 15.39 -13.80 24.76
N PRO A 106 14.70 -14.82 25.31
CA PRO A 106 14.74 -16.17 24.77
C PRO A 106 13.97 -16.25 23.43
N LEU A 107 14.59 -16.88 22.44
CA LEU A 107 14.10 -17.05 21.05
C LEU A 107 12.80 -17.88 20.91
N ASN A 108 12.16 -18.29 22.01
CA ASN A 108 10.98 -19.14 22.01
C ASN A 108 9.73 -18.38 22.45
N ALA A 109 8.83 -18.17 21.49
CA ALA A 109 7.52 -17.52 21.69
C ALA A 109 6.54 -18.30 22.59
N SER A 110 6.93 -19.44 23.15
CA SER A 110 6.07 -20.29 23.99
C SER A 110 5.95 -19.79 25.44
N ASP A 111 6.85 -18.93 25.91
CA ASP A 111 6.95 -18.62 27.34
C ASP A 111 6.24 -17.31 27.74
N PHE A 112 5.59 -16.63 26.80
CA PHE A 112 4.91 -15.34 27.02
C PHE A 112 3.48 -15.44 27.59
N ASN A 113 2.98 -16.64 27.87
CA ASN A 113 1.61 -16.83 28.37
C ASN A 113 1.43 -16.49 29.87
N GLY A 114 2.47 -16.10 30.60
CA GLY A 114 2.44 -16.00 32.06
C GLY A 114 2.61 -14.61 32.70
N LEU A 115 2.91 -13.54 31.97
CA LEU A 115 3.24 -12.25 32.59
C LEU A 115 2.13 -11.19 32.43
N PRO A 116 1.84 -10.42 33.51
CA PRO A 116 0.80 -9.39 33.49
C PRO A 116 1.13 -8.33 32.45
N ALA A 117 0.14 -7.96 31.63
CA ALA A 117 0.29 -6.95 30.61
C ALA A 117 0.41 -5.57 31.26
N ASN A 118 1.61 -4.98 31.19
CA ASN A 118 1.83 -3.57 31.51
C ASN A 118 1.35 -2.71 30.33
N PRO A 119 0.51 -1.66 30.51
CA PRO A 119 -0.10 -0.89 29.42
C PRO A 119 0.91 -0.20 28.49
N SER A 120 2.13 0.06 28.96
CA SER A 120 3.20 0.73 28.21
C SER A 120 4.06 -0.20 27.34
N ASN A 121 3.91 -1.53 27.47
CA ASN A 121 4.64 -2.51 26.67
C ASN A 121 3.83 -2.89 25.43
N GLN A 122 3.99 -2.11 24.36
CA GLN A 122 3.48 -2.49 23.04
C GLN A 122 4.14 -3.82 22.64
N ARG A 123 3.45 -4.95 22.86
CA ARG A 123 3.99 -6.30 22.64
C ARG A 123 4.42 -6.43 21.18
N ILE A 124 5.73 -6.45 20.96
CA ILE A 124 6.32 -6.65 19.63
C ILE A 124 5.81 -7.97 19.08
N ARG A 125 5.18 -7.93 17.90
CA ARG A 125 4.49 -9.09 17.30
C ARG A 125 5.47 -9.90 16.45
N TYR A 126 5.50 -11.23 16.61
CA TYR A 126 6.39 -12.11 15.85
C TYR A 126 5.72 -12.68 14.59
N CYS A 127 6.45 -12.79 13.47
CA CYS A 127 5.98 -13.49 12.28
C CYS A 127 6.58 -14.90 12.18
N ARG A 128 5.78 -15.94 12.48
CA ARG A 128 6.23 -17.34 12.31
C ARG A 128 6.52 -17.73 10.86
N LYS A 129 5.89 -17.08 9.87
CA LYS A 129 6.11 -17.37 8.44
C LYS A 129 7.40 -16.74 7.89
N CYS A 130 7.80 -15.57 8.42
CA CYS A 130 8.99 -14.84 7.98
C CYS A 130 10.19 -15.03 8.92
N ASN A 131 9.98 -15.64 10.10
CA ASN A 131 10.97 -15.83 11.17
C ASN A 131 11.66 -14.52 11.63
N GLN A 132 10.88 -13.44 11.73
CA GLN A 132 11.35 -12.08 12.05
C GLN A 132 10.38 -11.36 13.00
N LEU A 133 10.89 -10.40 13.78
CA LEU A 133 10.07 -9.45 14.55
C LEU A 133 9.36 -8.49 13.58
N LYS A 134 8.09 -8.17 13.85
CA LYS A 134 7.30 -7.27 13.01
C LYS A 134 7.40 -5.84 13.56
N PRO A 135 7.87 -4.87 12.75
CA PRO A 135 7.69 -3.46 13.06
C PRO A 135 6.21 -3.08 13.22
N PRO A 136 5.90 -1.98 13.92
CA PRO A 136 4.56 -1.43 13.93
C PRO A 136 4.09 -1.18 12.49
N ARG A 137 2.82 -1.51 12.18
CA ARG A 137 2.17 -1.42 10.85
C ARG A 137 2.61 -2.43 9.77
N CYS A 138 3.54 -3.35 10.04
CA CYS A 138 3.89 -4.42 9.09
C CYS A 138 3.01 -5.68 9.24
N HIS A 139 2.44 -6.16 8.14
CA HIS A 139 1.64 -7.39 8.09
C HIS A 139 2.11 -8.33 6.98
N HIS A 140 1.95 -9.64 7.20
CA HIS A 140 2.21 -10.64 6.16
C HIS A 140 1.05 -10.64 5.17
N CYS A 141 1.30 -10.29 3.91
CA CYS A 141 0.29 -10.33 2.87
C CYS A 141 0.05 -11.77 2.39
N SER A 142 -1.19 -12.28 2.51
CA SER A 142 -1.65 -13.45 1.74
C SER A 142 -2.57 -12.94 0.65
N VAL A 143 -2.17 -13.10 -0.60
CA VAL A 143 -2.88 -12.59 -1.78
C VAL A 143 -4.30 -13.18 -1.83
N PHE A 144 -5.32 -12.31 -1.85
CA PHE A 144 -6.70 -12.64 -2.15
C PHE A 144 -7.17 -11.72 -3.27
N LEU A 145 -7.65 -12.29 -4.38
CA LEU A 145 -8.18 -11.58 -5.55
C LEU A 145 -9.71 -11.70 -5.54
N ASN A 146 -10.43 -10.62 -5.81
CA ASN A 146 -11.85 -10.69 -6.13
C ASN A 146 -12.27 -9.72 -7.25
N LEU A 147 -13.18 -10.26 -8.06
CA LEU A 147 -13.68 -9.77 -9.33
C LEU A 147 -14.94 -8.91 -9.09
N ALA A 148 -14.78 -7.58 -9.00
CA ALA A 148 -15.90 -6.63 -8.95
C ALA A 148 -15.47 -5.21 -9.43
N PHE A 149 -14.61 -5.14 -10.44
CA PHE A 149 -13.59 -4.10 -10.58
C PHE A 149 -14.08 -2.68 -10.95
N ALA A 150 -15.24 -2.48 -11.58
CA ALA A 150 -15.64 -1.13 -12.02
C ALA A 150 -16.47 -0.35 -10.98
N PHE A 151 -17.48 -0.98 -10.36
CA PHE A 151 -18.28 -0.35 -9.30
C PHE A 151 -17.57 -0.35 -7.95
N SER A 152 -16.64 -1.29 -7.73
CA SER A 152 -15.80 -1.26 -6.52
C SER A 152 -14.75 -0.17 -6.56
N VAL A 153 -14.19 0.22 -7.71
CA VAL A 153 -13.11 1.24 -7.76
C VAL A 153 -13.60 2.61 -7.29
N LEU A 154 -14.83 3.01 -7.60
CA LEU A 154 -15.36 4.28 -7.10
C LEU A 154 -15.61 4.22 -5.57
N GLY A 155 -16.21 3.14 -5.08
CA GLY A 155 -16.40 2.93 -3.63
C GLY A 155 -15.08 2.81 -2.87
N PHE A 156 -14.09 2.15 -3.48
CA PHE A 156 -12.74 2.00 -2.97
C PHE A 156 -11.99 3.34 -2.95
N LEU A 157 -12.12 4.15 -4.01
CA LEU A 157 -11.56 5.49 -4.06
C LEU A 157 -12.16 6.38 -2.97
N VAL A 158 -13.49 6.40 -2.82
CA VAL A 158 -14.17 7.18 -1.77
C VAL A 158 -13.71 6.72 -0.38
N MET A 159 -13.60 5.41 -0.16
CA MET A 159 -13.09 4.86 1.08
C MET A 159 -11.64 5.29 1.34
N HIS A 160 -10.74 5.20 0.35
CA HIS A 160 -9.35 5.64 0.48
C HIS A 160 -9.22 7.16 0.69
N ILE A 161 -10.03 7.99 0.04
CA ILE A 161 -10.07 9.44 0.29
C ILE A 161 -10.44 9.71 1.74
N SER A 162 -11.43 8.98 2.28
CA SER A 162 -11.81 9.08 3.69
C SER A 162 -10.66 8.67 4.62
N LEU A 163 -9.98 7.56 4.33
CA LEU A 163 -8.83 7.06 5.07
C LEU A 163 -7.67 8.07 5.10
N VAL A 164 -7.30 8.61 3.94
CA VAL A 164 -6.27 9.67 3.83
C VAL A 164 -6.69 10.91 4.61
N SER A 165 -7.97 11.30 4.54
CA SER A 165 -8.44 12.50 5.25
C SER A 165 -8.35 12.40 6.78
N VAL A 166 -8.35 11.18 7.34
CA VAL A 166 -8.30 10.88 8.78
C VAL A 166 -6.95 10.23 9.17
N ASN A 167 -5.99 10.14 8.24
CA ASN A 167 -4.70 9.47 8.43
C ASN A 167 -4.80 8.10 9.11
N THR A 168 -5.66 7.26 8.55
CA THR A 168 -5.93 5.91 9.06
C THR A 168 -5.76 4.93 7.92
N THR A 169 -5.00 3.86 8.11
CA THR A 169 -4.92 2.77 7.11
C THR A 169 -6.19 1.90 7.16
N THR A 170 -6.47 1.12 6.11
CA THR A 170 -7.65 0.23 6.10
C THR A 170 -7.64 -0.77 7.26
N ILE A 171 -6.45 -1.24 7.67
CA ILE A 171 -6.29 -2.15 8.80
C ILE A 171 -6.59 -1.43 10.11
N GLU A 172 -6.00 -0.24 10.31
CA GLU A 172 -6.27 0.57 11.50
C GLU A 172 -7.75 0.94 11.61
N ALA A 173 -8.42 1.27 10.50
CA ALA A 173 -9.84 1.57 10.48
C ALA A 173 -10.69 0.36 10.91
N TYR A 174 -10.24 -0.85 10.58
CA TYR A 174 -10.88 -2.10 11.00
C TYR A 174 -10.59 -2.45 12.46
N GLU A 175 -9.35 -2.20 12.94
CA GLU A 175 -8.93 -2.48 14.31
C GLU A 175 -9.35 -1.39 15.32
N LYS A 176 -9.75 -0.20 14.84
CA LYS A 176 -10.11 0.95 15.67
C LYS A 176 -11.38 0.64 16.49
N LYS A 177 -11.20 0.42 17.79
CA LYS A 177 -12.29 0.54 18.77
C LYS A 177 -12.87 1.95 18.67
N THR A 178 -14.19 2.07 18.76
CA THR A 178 -15.10 3.22 18.53
C THR A 178 -14.69 4.58 19.16
N THR A 179 -13.46 5.01 18.95
CA THR A 179 -12.86 6.21 19.52
C THR A 179 -12.98 7.32 18.48
N PRO A 180 -13.60 8.46 18.81
CA PRO A 180 -13.79 9.54 17.85
C PRO A 180 -12.48 10.22 17.46
N LYS A 181 -11.43 10.14 18.30
CA LYS A 181 -10.12 10.75 18.07
C LYS A 181 -9.09 9.69 17.68
N TRP A 182 -8.29 9.97 16.64
CA TRP A 182 -7.20 9.10 16.19
C TRP A 182 -5.85 9.79 16.39
N ARG A 183 -4.86 9.06 16.90
CA ARG A 183 -3.56 9.63 17.29
C ARG A 183 -2.77 10.22 16.11
N TYR A 184 -2.93 9.64 14.92
CA TYR A 184 -2.22 10.07 13.71
C TYR A 184 -3.01 11.09 12.89
N ASP A 185 -4.28 11.37 13.24
CA ASP A 185 -5.04 12.41 12.56
C ASP A 185 -4.55 13.80 12.99
N LEU A 186 -3.78 14.48 12.14
CA LEU A 186 -3.23 15.83 12.36
C LEU A 186 -4.05 16.93 11.67
N GLY A 187 -5.22 16.57 11.13
CA GLY A 187 -6.06 17.44 10.31
C GLY A 187 -5.88 17.19 8.81
N ARG A 188 -6.99 17.29 8.07
CA ARG A 188 -7.13 16.84 6.67
C ARG A 188 -5.96 17.22 5.75
N ARG A 189 -5.47 18.45 5.84
CA ARG A 189 -4.38 18.95 4.99
C ARG A 189 -3.04 18.28 5.32
N LYS A 190 -2.66 18.24 6.60
CA LYS A 190 -1.42 17.60 7.04
C LYS A 190 -1.43 16.10 6.76
N ASN A 191 -2.59 15.47 6.94
CA ASN A 191 -2.79 14.06 6.62
C ASN A 191 -2.60 13.78 5.12
N PHE A 192 -3.12 14.66 4.25
CA PHE A 192 -2.93 14.55 2.81
C PHE A 192 -1.47 14.77 2.41
N GLU A 193 -0.81 15.79 2.96
CA GLU A 193 0.60 16.09 2.68
C GLU A 193 1.52 14.93 3.10
N GLN A 194 1.22 14.19 4.17
CA GLN A 194 1.98 12.97 4.55
C GLN A 194 1.95 11.87 3.49
N VAL A 195 0.92 11.83 2.65
CA VAL A 195 0.75 10.81 1.62
C VAL A 195 1.24 11.31 0.25
N PHE A 196 1.00 12.57 -0.09
CA PHE A 196 1.29 13.11 -1.42
C PHE A 196 2.50 14.04 -1.48
N GLY A 197 3.14 14.32 -0.34
CA GLY A 197 4.21 15.31 -0.22
C GLY A 197 3.69 16.74 -0.05
N ALA A 198 4.59 17.63 0.36
CA ALA A 198 4.27 19.05 0.53
C ALA A 198 4.29 19.82 -0.81
N ASP A 199 5.05 19.35 -1.81
CA ASP A 199 5.10 19.97 -3.13
C ASP A 199 3.88 19.61 -3.98
N LYS A 200 3.01 20.61 -4.20
CA LYS A 200 1.76 20.47 -4.97
C LYS A 200 1.96 20.05 -6.42
N ARG A 201 3.13 20.27 -7.01
CA ARG A 201 3.41 19.90 -8.41
C ARG A 201 3.39 18.39 -8.60
N TYR A 202 3.69 17.64 -7.54
CA TYR A 202 3.78 16.19 -7.55
C TYR A 202 2.49 15.50 -7.12
N TRP A 203 1.45 16.23 -6.70
CA TRP A 203 0.20 15.60 -6.23
C TRP A 203 -0.52 14.75 -7.28
N PHE A 204 -0.34 15.07 -8.56
CA PHE A 204 -0.94 14.33 -9.68
C PHE A 204 0.08 13.50 -10.46
N ILE A 205 1.32 13.43 -9.99
CA ILE A 205 2.41 12.69 -10.62
C ILE A 205 2.82 11.59 -9.64
N PRO A 206 3.00 10.34 -10.08
CA PRO A 206 3.42 9.25 -9.19
C PRO A 206 4.92 9.34 -8.87
N ALA A 207 5.35 10.45 -8.27
CA ALA A 207 6.72 10.75 -7.86
C ALA A 207 6.70 11.73 -6.68
N TYR A 208 7.79 11.79 -5.91
CA TYR A 208 7.99 12.78 -4.85
C TYR A 208 9.12 13.74 -5.22
N SER A 209 9.13 14.91 -4.59
CA SER A 209 10.30 15.78 -4.66
C SER A 209 11.43 15.21 -3.79
N GLU A 210 12.69 15.47 -4.19
CA GLU A 210 13.87 15.10 -3.39
C GLU A 210 13.83 15.72 -1.99
N GLU A 211 13.22 16.89 -1.85
CA GLU A 211 13.07 17.56 -0.56
C GLU A 211 12.06 16.84 0.34
N ASP A 212 10.92 16.41 -0.23
CA ASP A 212 9.91 15.64 0.51
C ASP A 212 10.53 14.31 0.99
N LEU A 213 11.26 13.60 0.13
CA LEU A 213 11.93 12.33 0.49
C LEU A 213 12.95 12.48 1.62
N ARG A 214 13.61 13.64 1.73
CA ARG A 214 14.60 13.94 2.78
C ARG A 214 13.96 14.40 4.08
N ARG A 215 12.90 15.22 4.00
CA ARG A 215 12.30 15.88 5.17
C ARG A 215 11.18 15.09 5.82
N MET A 216 10.55 14.18 5.11
CA MET A 216 9.34 13.49 5.56
C MET A 216 9.68 12.03 5.94
N PRO A 217 10.02 11.74 7.22
CA PRO A 217 10.30 10.38 7.67
C PRO A 217 9.10 9.44 7.49
N GLU A 218 7.88 9.98 7.39
CA GLU A 218 6.66 9.22 7.14
C GLU A 218 6.69 8.51 5.77
N LEU A 219 7.34 9.12 4.77
CA LEU A 219 7.52 8.53 3.44
C LEU A 219 8.49 7.33 3.47
N GLN A 220 9.34 7.24 4.49
CA GLN A 220 10.24 6.10 4.72
C GLN A 220 9.55 4.99 5.52
N GLY A 221 8.37 5.26 6.10
CA GLY A 221 7.56 4.29 6.82
C GLY A 221 8.09 3.90 8.21
N LEU A 222 9.05 4.65 8.73
CA LEU A 222 9.71 4.33 10.01
C LEU A 222 9.05 5.04 11.19
N GLU A 223 8.71 6.32 11.03
CA GLU A 223 8.16 7.17 12.09
C GLU A 223 7.00 8.00 11.58
N TYR A 224 6.02 8.26 12.45
CA TYR A 224 4.82 9.02 12.13
C TYR A 224 4.47 9.98 13.27
N PRO A 225 4.21 11.26 12.97
CA PRO A 225 3.87 12.24 14.00
C PRO A 225 2.48 11.96 14.59
N SER A 226 2.40 12.02 15.92
CA SER A 226 1.17 11.82 16.71
C SER A 226 0.71 13.11 17.40
N LYS A 227 -0.57 13.16 17.76
CA LYS A 227 -1.10 14.18 18.67
C LYS A 227 -0.61 13.90 20.10
N PRO A 228 0.18 14.81 20.72
CA PRO A 228 0.78 14.57 22.03
C PRO A 228 -0.27 14.40 23.15
N GLU A 229 -1.44 15.02 23.02
CA GLU A 229 -2.54 14.94 24.00
C GLU A 229 -3.13 13.52 24.15
N LEU A 230 -2.99 12.68 23.12
CA LEU A 230 -3.48 11.29 23.14
C LEU A 230 -2.39 10.30 23.56
N ASP A 231 -1.12 10.69 23.47
CA ASP A 231 0.00 9.88 23.98
C ASP A 231 0.03 9.89 25.52
N SER A 232 -0.51 10.94 26.16
CA SER A 232 -0.61 11.06 27.63
C SER A 232 -1.84 10.39 28.26
N GLN A 233 -2.80 9.90 27.47
CA GLN A 233 -4.02 9.24 27.97
C GLN A 233 -3.94 7.70 27.96
N GLU A 234 -2.81 7.13 27.52
CA GLU A 234 -2.53 5.69 27.57
C GLU A 234 -1.69 5.25 28.79
N PHE A 235 -1.47 6.15 29.77
CA PHE A 235 -0.89 5.84 31.07
C PHE A 235 -1.94 5.87 32.18
#